data_AF-A0A956TQH7-F1
#
_entry.id   AF-A0A956TQH7-F1
#
_cell.length_a   1.000
_cell.length_b   1.000
_cell.length_c   1.000
_cell.angle_alpha   90.00
_cell.angle_beta   90.00
_cell.angle_gamma   90.00
#
_symmetry.space_group_name_H-M   'P 1'
#
loop_
_entity.id
_entity.type
_entity.pdbx_description
1 polymer ?
#
loop_
_entity_poly.entity_id
_entity_poly.type
_entity_poly.pdbx_seq_one_letter_code
_entity_poly.pdbx_strand_id
1 'polypeptide(L)'
;MSDESGLLNDLSLLIRRKREEAGMSQTELANRSGLHRTYINNIEKGSKNMSIESLKKISDALGTTITELMAEVESSGDSSSQKIRILLIEDNPADVFMFKRCVARTDFGSTIEVLESGKAAQAYLRKLTEDESAEIPDIVFLDLNLPGRSGLDLLADIKEGSRLRHVPVIILTTSSNPVDVKRTFSGYANSFLTKPIDPNEYERSIGEVLNYWFATSSIPD
;
A
#
# COMPACT_ATOMS: atom_id res chain seq x y z
N MET A 1 14.42 -10.48 13.24
CA MET A 1 15.19 -10.00 12.06
C MET A 1 14.36 -9.11 11.13
N SER A 2 13.07 -8.86 11.43
CA SER A 2 12.13 -8.05 10.64
C SER A 2 12.12 -6.55 10.98
N ASP A 3 12.93 -6.10 11.95
CA ASP A 3 12.89 -4.74 12.51
C ASP A 3 13.78 -3.74 11.72
N GLU A 4 14.87 -4.23 11.11
CA GLU A 4 15.88 -3.39 10.48
C GLU A 4 15.42 -2.80 9.14
N SER A 5 14.54 -3.52 8.41
CA SER A 5 14.04 -3.06 7.10
C SER A 5 13.01 -1.94 7.21
N GLY A 6 12.17 -1.96 8.25
CA GLY A 6 11.19 -0.89 8.52
C GLY A 6 11.89 0.40 8.92
N LEU A 7 12.84 0.30 9.85
CA LEU A 7 13.66 1.41 10.31
C LEU A 7 14.40 2.12 9.16
N LEU A 8 14.95 1.36 8.22
CA LEU A 8 15.65 1.92 7.05
C LEU A 8 14.71 2.68 6.12
N ASN A 9 13.48 2.20 5.93
CA ASN A 9 12.49 2.88 5.11
C ASN A 9 12.04 4.20 5.77
N ASP A 10 11.76 4.17 7.06
CA ASP A 10 11.33 5.36 7.82
C ASP A 10 12.44 6.41 7.85
N LEU A 11 13.69 6.00 8.03
CA LEU A 11 14.85 6.89 7.94
C LEU A 11 15.00 7.52 6.54
N SER A 12 14.75 6.74 5.49
CA SER A 12 14.82 7.21 4.10
C SER A 12 13.75 8.27 3.81
N LEU A 13 12.53 8.05 4.29
CA LEU A 13 11.42 9.01 4.20
C LEU A 13 11.70 10.27 5.03
N LEU A 14 12.23 10.11 6.25
CA LEU A 14 12.58 11.24 7.11
C LEU A 14 13.64 12.15 6.46
N ILE A 15 14.68 11.57 5.87
CA ILE A 15 15.72 12.31 5.15
C ILE A 15 15.12 13.11 4.01
N ARG A 16 14.22 12.49 3.23
CA ARG A 16 13.51 13.18 2.15
C ARG A 16 12.68 14.35 2.68
N ARG A 17 11.89 14.12 3.74
CA ARG A 17 11.02 15.13 4.37
C ARG A 17 11.84 16.33 4.85
N LYS A 18 12.90 16.11 5.64
CA LYS A 18 13.78 17.17 6.14
C LYS A 18 14.44 17.97 5.01
N ARG A 19 14.84 17.30 3.93
CA ARG A 19 15.38 17.98 2.74
C ARG A 19 14.35 18.92 2.13
N GLU A 20 13.11 18.46 1.96
CA GLU A 20 12.01 19.24 1.37
C GLU A 20 11.59 20.41 2.28
N GLU A 21 11.51 20.21 3.60
CA GLU A 21 11.26 21.27 4.59
C GLU A 21 12.34 22.34 4.58
N ALA A 22 13.60 21.95 4.36
CA ALA A 22 14.72 22.88 4.21
C ALA A 22 14.78 23.55 2.82
N GLY A 23 13.81 23.29 1.93
CA GLY A 23 13.76 23.84 0.57
C GLY A 23 14.91 23.37 -0.33
N MET A 24 15.57 22.27 0.02
CA MET A 24 16.75 21.78 -0.70
C MET A 24 16.34 20.83 -1.83
N SER A 25 17.00 20.96 -2.99
CA SER A 25 16.94 19.92 -4.03
C SER A 25 17.82 18.73 -3.66
N GLN A 26 17.60 17.56 -4.27
CA GLN A 26 18.51 16.41 -4.11
C GLN A 26 19.95 16.74 -4.53
N THR A 27 20.13 17.60 -5.55
CA THR A 27 21.44 18.09 -5.98
C THR A 27 22.10 18.95 -4.91
N GLU A 28 21.32 19.79 -4.23
CA GLU A 28 21.81 20.65 -3.15
C GLU A 28 22.25 19.80 -1.94
N LEU A 29 21.43 18.83 -1.54
CA LEU A 29 21.79 17.90 -0.46
C LEU A 29 23.04 17.08 -0.80
N ALA A 30 23.15 16.61 -2.04
CA ALA A 30 24.32 15.90 -2.56
C ALA A 30 25.59 16.76 -2.45
N ASN A 31 25.52 18.02 -2.90
CA ASN A 31 26.65 18.95 -2.82
C ASN A 31 27.08 19.21 -1.38
N ARG A 32 26.13 19.45 -0.46
CA ARG A 32 26.43 19.72 0.96
C ARG A 32 26.98 18.51 1.71
N SER A 33 26.47 17.32 1.40
CA SER A 33 26.92 16.07 2.03
C SER A 33 28.21 15.51 1.40
N GLY A 34 28.64 16.05 0.26
CA GLY A 34 29.76 15.49 -0.52
C GLY A 34 29.45 14.11 -1.11
N LEU A 35 28.16 13.77 -1.27
CA LEU A 35 27.69 12.52 -1.85
C LEU A 35 27.19 12.75 -3.29
N HIS A 36 27.19 11.69 -4.11
CA HIS A 36 26.65 11.80 -5.46
C HIS A 36 25.11 11.89 -5.44
N ARG A 37 24.50 12.73 -6.29
CA ARG A 37 23.04 12.89 -6.37
C ARG A 37 22.29 11.57 -6.56
N THR A 38 22.80 10.67 -7.42
CA THR A 38 22.19 9.34 -7.62
C THR A 38 22.15 8.51 -6.34
N TYR A 39 23.14 8.67 -5.46
CA TYR A 39 23.17 7.98 -4.18
C TYR A 39 22.09 8.52 -3.24
N ILE A 40 21.93 9.85 -3.16
CA ILE A 40 20.82 10.50 -2.43
C ILE A 40 19.46 10.02 -2.96
N ASN A 41 19.28 9.99 -4.27
CA ASN A 41 18.03 9.51 -4.87
C ASN A 41 17.73 8.03 -4.53
N ASN A 42 18.75 7.17 -4.48
CA ASN A 42 18.56 5.77 -4.12
C ASN A 42 18.27 5.57 -2.62
N ILE A 43 18.85 6.42 -1.77
CA ILE A 43 18.54 6.49 -0.33
C ILE A 43 17.07 6.87 -0.15
N GLU A 44 16.62 7.97 -0.75
CA GLU A 44 15.23 8.46 -0.57
C GLU A 44 14.18 7.50 -1.12
N LYS A 45 14.57 6.53 -1.96
CA LYS A 45 13.73 5.44 -2.47
C LYS A 45 13.80 4.16 -1.62
N GLY A 46 14.51 4.16 -0.49
CA GLY A 46 14.72 2.97 0.34
C GLY A 46 15.50 1.85 -0.35
N SER A 47 16.11 2.12 -1.51
CA SER A 47 16.66 1.10 -2.41
C SER A 47 18.11 0.70 -2.08
N LYS A 48 18.72 1.30 -1.05
CA LYS A 48 20.13 1.06 -0.73
C LYS A 48 20.42 1.17 0.77
N ASN A 49 21.17 0.19 1.28
CA ASN A 49 21.66 0.21 2.65
C ASN A 49 22.71 1.31 2.82
N MET A 50 22.51 2.20 3.81
CA MET A 50 23.34 3.38 4.02
C MET A 50 24.39 3.12 5.09
N SER A 51 25.66 3.44 4.80
CA SER A 51 26.70 3.42 5.84
C SER A 51 26.49 4.54 6.87
N ILE A 52 26.93 4.31 8.12
CA ILE A 52 26.92 5.34 9.18
C ILE A 52 27.65 6.62 8.75
N GLU A 53 28.73 6.50 7.98
CA GLU A 53 29.47 7.66 7.45
C GLU A 53 28.62 8.49 6.47
N SER A 54 27.87 7.81 5.59
CA SER A 54 26.94 8.50 4.68
C SER A 54 25.80 9.16 5.44
N LEU A 55 25.26 8.48 6.46
CA LEU A 55 24.20 9.02 7.30
C LEU A 55 24.65 10.27 8.04
N LYS A 56 25.88 10.25 8.57
CA LYS A 56 26.50 11.43 9.20
C LYS A 56 26.61 12.60 8.24
N LYS A 57 27.14 12.36 7.03
CA LYS A 57 27.26 13.40 6.00
C LYS A 57 25.91 14.02 5.63
N ILE A 58 24.86 13.21 5.58
CA ILE A 58 23.49 13.66 5.28
C ILE A 58 22.90 14.43 6.47
N SER A 59 23.03 13.94 7.70
CA SER A 59 22.52 14.65 8.88
C SER A 59 23.18 16.02 9.02
N ASP A 60 24.52 16.07 8.87
CA ASP A 60 25.28 17.32 8.94
C ASP A 60 24.83 18.31 7.85
N ALA A 61 24.61 17.82 6.62
CA ALA A 61 24.14 18.63 5.50
C ALA A 61 22.70 19.17 5.68
N LEU A 62 21.86 18.43 6.42
CA LEU A 62 20.50 18.81 6.79
C LEU A 62 20.45 19.69 8.06
N GLY A 63 21.59 19.93 8.72
CA GLY A 63 21.65 20.73 9.94
C GLY A 63 21.07 20.01 11.17
N THR A 64 21.16 18.68 11.21
CA THR A 64 20.69 17.83 12.31
C THR A 64 21.76 16.79 12.68
N THR A 65 21.52 15.99 13.72
CA THR A 65 22.40 14.88 14.11
C THR A 65 21.78 13.52 13.81
N ILE A 66 22.61 12.48 13.73
CA ILE A 66 22.10 11.10 13.60
C ILE A 66 21.17 10.76 14.77
N THR A 67 21.51 11.18 15.98
CA THR A 67 20.70 10.92 17.18
C THR A 67 19.32 11.56 17.08
N GLU A 68 19.23 12.79 16.58
CA GLU A 68 17.94 13.48 16.35
C GLU A 68 17.13 12.80 15.25
N LEU A 69 17.77 12.39 14.14
CA LEU A 69 17.09 11.64 13.09
C LEU A 69 16.55 10.31 13.61
N MET A 70 17.33 9.57 14.40
CA MET A 70 16.90 8.28 14.96
C MET A 70 15.78 8.45 15.99
N ALA A 71 15.88 9.44 16.89
CA ALA A 71 14.81 9.76 17.84
C ALA A 71 13.53 10.23 17.13
N GLU A 72 13.66 10.94 16.00
CA GLU A 72 12.52 11.29 15.15
C GLU A 72 11.94 10.06 14.46
N VAL A 73 12.73 9.10 13.99
CA VAL A 73 12.20 7.83 13.44
C VAL A 73 11.45 7.05 14.52
N GLU A 74 12.02 6.94 15.72
CA GLU A 74 11.39 6.25 16.87
C GLU A 74 10.11 6.96 17.35
N SER A 75 10.05 8.29 17.27
CA SER A 75 8.85 9.08 17.62
C SER A 75 7.87 9.29 16.46
N SER A 76 8.30 9.10 15.20
CA SER A 76 7.48 9.17 13.99
C SER A 76 6.81 7.84 13.65
N GLY A 77 6.86 6.84 14.55
CA GLY A 77 6.06 5.61 14.47
C GLY A 77 4.53 5.84 14.41
N ASP A 78 4.07 7.10 14.42
CA ASP A 78 2.67 7.48 14.28
C ASP A 78 2.48 8.87 13.62
N SER A 79 2.95 9.12 12.38
CA SER A 79 2.31 10.04 11.39
C SER A 79 3.22 10.40 10.19
N SER A 80 2.67 10.22 8.97
CA SER A 80 3.06 10.80 7.65
C SER A 80 3.66 9.91 6.55
N SER A 81 3.71 8.58 6.69
CA SER A 81 3.52 7.75 5.49
C SER A 81 2.04 7.84 5.10
N GLN A 82 1.73 8.17 3.85
CA GLN A 82 0.35 8.01 3.34
C GLN A 82 -0.06 6.58 3.62
N LYS A 83 -1.04 6.39 4.51
CA LYS A 83 -1.51 5.06 4.88
C LYS A 83 -2.15 4.45 3.64
N ILE A 84 -1.76 3.23 3.31
CA ILE A 84 -2.35 2.48 2.21
C ILE A 84 -3.84 2.35 2.45
N ARG A 85 -4.66 2.80 1.50
CA ARG A 85 -6.12 2.71 1.54
C ARG A 85 -6.55 1.42 0.87
N ILE A 86 -6.92 0.46 1.69
CA ILE A 86 -7.45 -0.83 1.23
C ILE A 86 -8.98 -0.76 1.24
N LEU A 87 -9.60 -1.04 0.11
CA LEU A 87 -11.02 -1.31 0.04
C LEU A 87 -11.26 -2.81 0.07
N LEU A 88 -11.97 -3.31 1.09
CA LEU A 88 -12.41 -4.69 1.19
C LEU A 88 -13.92 -4.78 0.96
N ILE A 89 -14.34 -5.59 -0.01
CA ILE A 89 -15.75 -5.85 -0.31
C ILE A 89 -16.03 -7.32 0.03
N GLU A 90 -16.59 -7.53 1.22
CA GLU A 90 -16.74 -8.82 1.89
C GLU A 90 -17.91 -8.76 2.88
N ASP A 91 -18.89 -9.65 2.77
CA ASP A 91 -20.05 -9.71 3.67
C ASP A 91 -19.86 -10.67 4.85
N ASN A 92 -18.89 -11.58 4.79
CA ASN A 92 -18.63 -12.51 5.88
C ASN A 92 -17.80 -11.86 6.99
N PRO A 93 -18.33 -11.67 8.21
CA PRO A 93 -17.62 -10.99 9.30
C PRO A 93 -16.37 -11.74 9.78
N ALA A 94 -16.33 -13.08 9.63
CA ALA A 94 -15.15 -13.87 9.98
C ALA A 94 -14.00 -13.62 8.99
N ASP A 95 -14.32 -13.52 7.69
CA ASP A 95 -13.34 -13.21 6.65
C ASP A 95 -12.83 -11.76 6.79
N VAL A 96 -13.73 -10.80 7.07
CA VAL A 96 -13.35 -9.41 7.39
C VAL A 96 -12.40 -9.37 8.59
N PHE A 97 -12.71 -10.10 9.66
CA PHE A 97 -11.87 -10.16 10.86
C PHE A 97 -10.49 -10.73 10.54
N MET A 98 -10.43 -11.85 9.81
CA MET A 98 -9.17 -12.48 9.42
C MET A 98 -8.34 -11.57 8.53
N PHE A 99 -8.95 -10.92 7.53
CA PHE A 99 -8.27 -9.98 6.65
C PHE A 99 -7.67 -8.81 7.44
N LYS A 100 -8.45 -8.16 8.32
CA LYS A 100 -7.96 -7.08 9.19
C LYS A 100 -6.79 -7.52 10.05
N ARG A 101 -6.85 -8.74 10.61
CA ARG A 101 -5.76 -9.32 11.40
C ARG A 101 -4.49 -9.53 10.57
N CYS A 102 -4.63 -9.96 9.31
CA CYS A 102 -3.48 -10.14 8.42
C CYS A 102 -2.81 -8.80 8.10
N VAL A 103 -3.60 -7.78 7.71
CA VAL A 103 -3.09 -6.44 7.41
C VAL A 103 -2.40 -5.82 8.63
N ALA A 104 -2.97 -5.97 9.83
CA ALA A 104 -2.39 -5.42 11.06
C ALA A 104 -1.03 -6.05 11.45
N ARG A 105 -0.65 -7.18 10.84
CA ARG A 105 0.65 -7.83 11.04
C ARG A 105 1.66 -7.49 9.96
N THR A 106 1.27 -6.69 8.97
CA THR A 106 2.19 -6.16 7.96
C THR A 106 2.85 -4.89 8.47
N ASP A 107 4.06 -4.61 7.96
CA ASP A 107 4.80 -3.40 8.32
C ASP A 107 4.26 -2.14 7.62
N PHE A 108 3.20 -2.27 6.81
CA PHE A 108 2.62 -1.15 6.09
C PHE A 108 1.54 -0.45 6.91
N GLY A 109 1.71 0.86 7.15
CA GLY A 109 0.63 1.70 7.63
C GLY A 109 -0.55 1.66 6.67
N SER A 110 -1.68 1.11 7.10
CA SER A 110 -2.86 0.88 6.23
C SER A 110 -4.16 1.30 6.90
N THR A 111 -5.13 1.75 6.10
CA THR A 111 -6.54 1.91 6.47
C THR A 111 -7.37 0.92 5.66
N ILE A 112 -8.44 0.40 6.26
CA ILE A 112 -9.31 -0.59 5.61
C ILE A 112 -10.75 -0.08 5.67
N GLU A 113 -11.30 0.27 4.51
CA GLU A 113 -12.72 0.52 4.32
C GLU A 113 -13.39 -0.83 3.98
N VAL A 114 -14.45 -1.20 4.70
CA VAL A 114 -15.15 -2.47 4.50
C VAL A 114 -16.56 -2.22 4.00
N LEU A 115 -16.92 -2.85 2.88
CA LEU A 115 -18.27 -2.80 2.32
C LEU A 115 -18.90 -4.19 2.32
N GLU A 116 -19.88 -4.38 3.20
CA GLU A 116 -20.46 -5.69 3.53
C GLU A 116 -21.61 -6.14 2.58
N SER A 117 -21.80 -5.45 1.46
CA SER A 117 -22.79 -5.87 0.46
C SER A 117 -22.51 -5.26 -0.91
N GLY A 118 -23.02 -5.91 -1.96
CA GLY A 118 -22.88 -5.39 -3.32
C GLY A 118 -23.59 -4.05 -3.54
N LYS A 119 -24.66 -3.76 -2.78
CA LYS A 119 -25.37 -2.47 -2.83
C LYS A 119 -24.55 -1.35 -2.18
N ALA A 120 -23.92 -1.61 -1.04
CA ALA A 120 -23.03 -0.65 -0.39
C ALA A 120 -21.80 -0.37 -1.27
N ALA A 121 -21.22 -1.43 -1.86
CA ALA A 121 -20.14 -1.33 -2.83
C ALA A 121 -20.49 -0.44 -4.02
N GLN A 122 -21.64 -0.68 -4.67
CA GLN A 122 -22.08 0.14 -5.79
C GLN A 122 -22.24 1.62 -5.41
N ALA A 123 -22.89 1.91 -4.28
CA ALA A 123 -23.11 3.28 -3.84
C ALA A 123 -21.78 4.00 -3.55
N TYR A 124 -20.82 3.29 -2.96
CA TYR A 124 -19.49 3.81 -2.66
C TYR A 124 -18.67 4.07 -3.95
N LEU A 125 -18.62 3.10 -4.87
CA LEU A 125 -17.92 3.24 -6.15
C LEU A 125 -18.50 4.38 -6.99
N ARG A 126 -19.83 4.55 -6.96
CA ARG A 126 -20.50 5.69 -7.61
C ARG A 126 -20.07 7.01 -6.99
N LYS A 127 -20.05 7.12 -5.65
CA LYS A 127 -19.53 8.30 -4.95
C LYS A 127 -18.09 8.60 -5.36
N LEU A 128 -17.22 7.60 -5.41
CA LEU A 128 -15.84 7.75 -5.88
C LEU A 128 -15.74 8.11 -7.37
N THR A 129 -16.78 7.91 -8.16
CA THR A 129 -16.76 8.34 -9.57
C THR A 129 -17.24 9.77 -9.72
N GLU A 130 -18.23 10.18 -8.92
CA GLU A 130 -18.90 11.48 -9.00
C GLU A 130 -18.16 12.60 -8.25
N ASP A 131 -17.45 12.28 -7.16
CA ASP A 131 -16.75 13.24 -6.32
C ASP A 131 -15.24 13.24 -6.60
N GLU A 132 -14.76 14.17 -7.43
CA GLU A 132 -13.33 14.30 -7.77
C GLU A 132 -12.43 14.56 -6.55
N SER A 133 -12.97 15.08 -5.45
CA SER A 133 -12.23 15.29 -4.21
C SER A 133 -12.15 14.03 -3.34
N ALA A 134 -12.97 13.02 -3.62
CA ALA A 134 -12.93 11.77 -2.90
C ALA A 134 -11.63 11.02 -3.18
N GLU A 135 -10.99 10.62 -2.09
CA GLU A 135 -9.84 9.73 -2.07
C GLU A 135 -10.24 8.33 -2.57
N ILE A 136 -9.50 7.81 -3.57
CA ILE A 136 -9.71 6.47 -4.12
C ILE A 136 -8.84 5.45 -3.36
N PRO A 137 -9.24 4.18 -3.29
CA PRO A 137 -8.41 3.14 -2.69
C PRO A 137 -7.17 2.86 -3.55
N ASP A 138 -6.08 2.48 -2.90
CA ASP A 138 -4.84 2.09 -3.58
C ASP A 138 -4.91 0.62 -4.05
N ILE A 139 -5.77 -0.17 -3.42
CA ILE A 139 -6.07 -1.56 -3.80
C ILE A 139 -7.48 -1.98 -3.38
N VAL A 140 -8.13 -2.82 -4.19
CA VAL A 140 -9.43 -3.42 -3.87
C VAL A 140 -9.29 -4.93 -3.71
N PHE A 141 -9.82 -5.47 -2.61
CA PHE A 141 -10.09 -6.89 -2.42
C PHE A 141 -11.59 -7.13 -2.54
N LEU A 142 -11.99 -8.04 -3.43
CA LEU A 142 -13.38 -8.22 -3.83
C LEU A 142 -13.78 -9.70 -3.78
N ASP A 143 -14.79 -10.04 -2.98
CA ASP A 143 -15.49 -11.31 -3.12
C ASP A 143 -16.46 -11.27 -4.31
N LEU A 144 -16.60 -12.39 -5.01
CA LEU A 144 -17.60 -12.60 -6.05
C LEU A 144 -18.99 -12.89 -5.48
N ASN A 145 -19.05 -13.52 -4.30
CA ASN A 145 -20.26 -14.05 -3.68
C ASN A 145 -20.88 -13.07 -2.69
N LEU A 146 -21.35 -11.92 -3.18
CA LEU A 146 -21.95 -10.89 -2.35
C LEU A 146 -23.49 -10.93 -2.39
N PRO A 147 -24.18 -10.56 -1.30
CA PRO A 147 -25.61 -10.37 -1.31
C PRO A 147 -26.01 -9.15 -2.16
N GLY A 148 -27.06 -9.34 -2.97
CA GLY A 148 -27.74 -8.27 -3.72
C GLY A 148 -27.13 -7.91 -5.08
N ARG A 149 -25.81 -7.99 -5.27
CA ARG A 149 -25.16 -7.73 -6.56
C ARG A 149 -23.91 -8.60 -6.71
N SER A 150 -23.67 -9.10 -7.94
CA SER A 150 -22.50 -9.94 -8.21
C SER A 150 -21.20 -9.14 -8.11
N GLY A 151 -20.15 -9.75 -7.55
CA GLY A 151 -18.81 -9.15 -7.59
C GLY A 151 -18.28 -8.98 -9.01
N LEU A 152 -18.74 -9.77 -9.99
CA LEU A 152 -18.38 -9.54 -11.40
C LEU A 152 -18.92 -8.21 -11.94
N ASP A 153 -20.12 -7.82 -11.53
CA ASP A 153 -20.70 -6.53 -11.93
C ASP A 153 -19.94 -5.36 -11.27
N LEU A 154 -19.50 -5.54 -10.02
CA LEU A 154 -18.68 -4.54 -9.31
C LEU A 154 -17.29 -4.41 -9.92
N LEU A 155 -16.68 -5.53 -10.34
CA LEU A 155 -15.42 -5.52 -11.08
C LEU A 155 -15.57 -4.72 -12.38
N ALA A 156 -16.65 -4.93 -13.13
CA ALA A 156 -16.94 -4.17 -14.33
C ALA A 156 -17.07 -2.67 -14.04
N ASP A 157 -17.86 -2.29 -13.02
CA ASP A 157 -18.00 -0.88 -12.60
C ASP A 157 -16.65 -0.22 -12.28
N ILE A 158 -15.77 -0.93 -11.56
CA ILE A 158 -14.43 -0.41 -11.22
C ILE A 158 -13.59 -0.20 -12.50
N LYS A 159 -13.60 -1.18 -13.41
CA LYS A 159 -12.73 -1.19 -14.60
C LYS A 159 -13.23 -0.32 -15.75
N GLU A 160 -14.53 -0.03 -15.80
CA GLU A 160 -15.11 0.94 -16.72
C GLU A 160 -15.02 2.38 -16.20
N GLY A 161 -14.92 2.57 -14.87
CA GLY A 161 -14.79 3.88 -14.24
C GLY A 161 -13.48 4.60 -14.58
N SER A 162 -13.57 5.81 -15.14
CA SER A 162 -12.39 6.60 -15.55
C SER A 162 -11.39 6.85 -14.43
N ARG A 163 -11.88 7.08 -13.21
CA ARG A 163 -11.07 7.32 -12.00
C ARG A 163 -10.58 6.05 -11.32
N LEU A 164 -11.23 4.90 -11.52
CA LEU A 164 -10.96 3.67 -10.75
C LEU A 164 -10.30 2.56 -11.59
N ARG A 165 -10.33 2.66 -12.92
CA ARG A 165 -9.87 1.58 -13.80
C ARG A 165 -8.42 1.13 -13.58
N HIS A 166 -7.57 2.04 -13.10
CA HIS A 166 -6.16 1.78 -12.84
C HIS A 166 -5.92 1.14 -11.47
N VAL A 167 -6.88 1.23 -10.54
CA VAL A 167 -6.78 0.63 -9.21
C VAL A 167 -6.68 -0.90 -9.35
N PRO A 168 -5.67 -1.54 -8.74
CA PRO A 168 -5.56 -2.99 -8.71
C PRO A 168 -6.78 -3.62 -8.02
N VAL A 169 -7.41 -4.58 -8.69
CA VAL A 169 -8.52 -5.37 -8.11
C VAL A 169 -8.08 -6.82 -7.96
N ILE A 170 -8.07 -7.28 -6.72
CA ILE A 170 -7.73 -8.63 -6.30
C ILE A 170 -9.02 -9.35 -5.95
N ILE A 171 -9.34 -10.40 -6.70
CA ILE A 171 -10.47 -11.25 -6.36
C ILE A 171 -10.04 -12.14 -5.20
N LEU A 172 -10.82 -12.14 -4.11
CA LEU A 172 -10.61 -12.98 -2.93
C LEU A 172 -11.92 -13.67 -2.62
N THR A 173 -12.07 -14.93 -3.02
CA THR A 173 -13.36 -15.63 -2.98
C THR A 173 -13.20 -17.09 -2.61
N THR A 174 -14.28 -17.73 -2.14
CA THR A 174 -14.31 -19.20 -1.95
C THR A 174 -14.45 -19.96 -3.26
N SER A 175 -14.81 -19.30 -4.37
CA SER A 175 -14.87 -19.96 -5.68
C SER A 175 -13.47 -20.37 -6.16
N SER A 176 -13.39 -21.60 -6.67
CA SER A 176 -12.23 -22.13 -7.40
C SER A 176 -12.64 -22.58 -8.81
N ASN A 177 -13.82 -22.18 -9.27
CA ASN A 177 -14.34 -22.58 -10.57
C ASN A 177 -13.51 -21.94 -11.70
N PRO A 178 -12.93 -22.74 -12.63
CA PRO A 178 -12.16 -22.21 -13.75
C PRO A 178 -12.92 -21.22 -14.62
N VAL A 179 -14.25 -21.32 -14.68
CA VAL A 179 -15.11 -20.37 -15.40
C VAL A 179 -15.09 -18.99 -14.74
N ASP A 180 -15.16 -18.94 -13.41
CA ASP A 180 -15.12 -17.67 -12.66
C ASP A 180 -13.75 -17.03 -12.79
N VAL A 181 -12.67 -17.81 -12.64
CA VAL A 181 -11.30 -17.35 -12.88
C VAL A 181 -11.17 -16.72 -14.27
N LYS A 182 -11.67 -17.39 -15.31
CA LYS A 182 -11.62 -16.85 -16.67
C LYS A 182 -12.43 -15.56 -16.82
N ARG A 183 -13.62 -15.49 -16.21
CA ARG A 183 -14.50 -14.32 -16.25
C ARG A 183 -13.87 -13.12 -15.57
N THR A 184 -13.27 -13.29 -14.40
CA THR A 184 -12.62 -12.18 -13.67
C THR A 184 -11.41 -11.63 -14.42
N PHE A 185 -10.57 -12.49 -14.98
CA PHE A 185 -9.44 -12.02 -15.80
C PHE A 185 -9.91 -11.36 -17.11
N SER A 186 -10.99 -11.85 -17.71
CA SER A 186 -11.61 -11.18 -18.87
C SER A 186 -12.18 -9.80 -18.52
N GLY A 187 -12.59 -9.62 -17.25
CA GLY A 187 -13.00 -8.34 -16.66
C GLY A 187 -11.84 -7.53 -16.09
N TYR A 188 -10.59 -7.80 -16.47
CA TYR A 188 -9.39 -7.05 -16.07
C TYR A 188 -9.04 -7.10 -14.58
N ALA A 189 -9.49 -8.12 -13.83
CA ALA A 189 -8.95 -8.36 -12.50
C ALA A 189 -7.43 -8.57 -12.55
N ASN A 190 -6.72 -8.04 -11.55
CA ASN A 190 -5.27 -8.09 -11.49
C ASN A 190 -4.75 -9.38 -10.87
N SER A 191 -5.54 -10.02 -10.01
CA SER A 191 -5.25 -11.33 -9.43
C SER A 191 -6.53 -12.05 -8.99
N PHE A 192 -6.43 -13.36 -8.80
CA PHE A 192 -7.50 -14.20 -8.28
C PHE A 192 -6.93 -15.12 -7.19
N LEU A 193 -7.46 -15.00 -5.98
CA LEU A 193 -7.11 -15.81 -4.82
C LEU A 193 -8.34 -16.57 -4.35
N THR A 194 -8.23 -17.89 -4.34
CA THR A 194 -9.17 -18.72 -3.60
C THR A 194 -8.83 -18.63 -2.11
N LYS A 195 -9.80 -18.26 -1.27
CA LYS A 195 -9.65 -18.15 0.19
C LYS A 195 -9.15 -19.49 0.77
N PRO A 196 -7.96 -19.52 1.38
CA PRO A 196 -7.49 -20.72 2.05
C PRO A 196 -8.38 -21.05 3.25
N ILE A 197 -8.62 -22.34 3.49
CA ILE A 197 -9.36 -22.81 4.67
C ILE A 197 -8.47 -22.73 5.92
N ASP A 198 -7.17 -22.99 5.76
CA ASP A 198 -6.21 -22.89 6.86
C ASP A 198 -5.88 -21.41 7.18
N PRO A 199 -6.03 -20.97 8.43
CA PRO A 199 -5.76 -19.58 8.81
C PRO A 199 -4.31 -19.13 8.59
N ASN A 200 -3.33 -20.03 8.70
CA ASN A 200 -1.93 -19.66 8.48
C ASN A 200 -1.64 -19.50 6.99
N GLU A 201 -2.24 -20.35 6.15
CA GLU A 201 -2.16 -20.20 4.70
C GLU A 201 -2.89 -18.93 4.22
N TYR A 202 -4.04 -18.60 4.82
CA TYR A 202 -4.73 -17.34 4.57
C TYR A 202 -3.83 -16.15 4.89
N GLU A 203 -3.24 -16.13 6.09
CA GLU A 203 -2.33 -15.05 6.51
C GLU A 203 -1.13 -14.91 5.57
N ARG A 204 -0.50 -16.04 5.22
CA ARG A 204 0.62 -16.05 4.28
C ARG A 204 0.21 -15.50 2.91
N SER A 205 -0.93 -15.94 2.37
CA SER A 205 -1.39 -15.54 1.03
C SER A 205 -1.71 -14.05 0.96
N ILE A 206 -2.39 -13.49 1.97
CA ILE A 206 -2.66 -12.06 2.04
C ILE A 206 -1.36 -11.26 2.20
N GLY A 207 -0.45 -11.71 3.06
CA GLY A 207 0.86 -11.08 3.22
C GLY A 207 1.68 -11.07 1.92
N GLU A 208 1.71 -12.17 1.18
CA GLU A 208 2.40 -12.26 -0.12
C GLU A 208 1.82 -11.27 -1.14
N VAL A 209 0.50 -11.14 -1.21
CA VAL A 209 -0.17 -10.16 -2.10
C VAL A 209 0.18 -8.73 -1.71
N LEU A 210 0.04 -8.37 -0.43
CA LEU A 210 0.32 -7.01 0.04
C LEU A 210 1.79 -6.65 -0.18
N ASN A 211 2.73 -7.55 0.14
CA ASN A 211 4.16 -7.35 -0.11
C ASN A 211 4.47 -7.17 -1.59
N TYR A 212 3.83 -7.95 -2.47
CA TYR A 212 4.01 -7.77 -3.90
C TYR A 212 3.56 -6.38 -4.35
N TRP A 213 2.35 -5.96 -3.98
CA TRP A 213 1.80 -4.69 -4.45
C TRP A 213 2.53 -3.48 -3.86
N PHE A 214 2.90 -3.51 -2.58
CA PHE A 214 3.40 -2.33 -1.87
C PHE A 214 4.91 -2.30 -1.64
N ALA A 215 5.60 -3.45 -1.64
CA ALA A 215 7.06 -3.48 -1.51
C ALA A 215 7.78 -3.81 -2.82
N THR A 216 7.11 -4.44 -3.79
CA THR A 216 7.75 -4.92 -5.03
C THR A 216 7.29 -4.15 -6.27
N SER A 217 6.01 -3.80 -6.34
CA SER A 217 5.41 -3.15 -7.50
C SER A 217 5.40 -1.62 -7.40
N SER A 218 4.96 -0.94 -8.46
CA SER A 218 4.62 0.48 -8.43
C SER A 218 3.15 0.61 -8.82
N ILE A 219 2.34 1.10 -7.89
CA ILE A 219 0.92 1.39 -8.13
C ILE A 219 0.83 2.78 -8.79
N PRO A 220 0.01 2.96 -9.82
CA PRO A 220 -0.22 4.29 -10.40
C PRO A 220 -0.79 5.25 -9.35
N ASP A 221 -0.28 6.50 -9.35
CA ASP A 221 -0.81 7.60 -8.55
C ASP A 221 -2.24 7.99 -8.96
#